data_AF-A0A7W5BDX2-F1
#
_entry.id   AF-A0A7W5BDX2-F1
#
_cell.length_a   1.000
_cell.length_b   1.000
_cell.length_c   1.000
_cell.angle_alpha   90.00
_cell.angle_beta   90.00
_cell.angle_gamma   90.00
#
_symmetry.space_group_name_H-M   'P 1'
#
loop_
_entity.id
_entity.type
_entity.pdbx_description
1 polymer ?
#
loop_
_entity_poly.entity_id
_entity_poly.type
_entity_poly.pdbx_seq_one_letter_code
_entity_poly.pdbx_strand_id
1 'polypeptide(L)'
;MQLDRLIATHDPENAYEAYWLIANCDKFNRQHDRMIFDMEEVTQNRNLIPYRGMNDSEKQHDAKLCAGMTERLRLSRFDYLATAAKAGVSGAIIQVAEEEPFGDRSALTTRPDDPLVQEWKAKVLDQLAKEAESGDLFTLNYLWTHTVTGDALIAKDPALTYRYAVAQGLIYRDLKGPTANEATMYAPEGQLMMSIVELKPEQRMAELAAAQRIADKARETGKH
;
A
#
# COMPACT_ATOMS: atom_id res chain seq x y z
N MET A 1 -22.30 -17.13 3.57
CA MET A 1 -21.57 -16.45 2.48
C MET A 1 -20.06 -16.54 2.74
N GLN A 2 -19.20 -16.38 1.73
CA GLN A 2 -17.74 -16.37 1.94
C GLN A 2 -17.33 -15.29 2.96
N LEU A 3 -17.96 -14.12 2.89
CA LEU A 3 -17.79 -13.03 3.84
C LEU A 3 -18.09 -13.43 5.30
N ASP A 4 -19.21 -14.13 5.56
CA ASP A 4 -19.57 -14.56 6.92
C ASP A 4 -18.50 -15.47 7.54
N ARG A 5 -17.85 -16.32 6.73
CA ARG A 5 -16.77 -17.20 7.19
C ARG A 5 -15.53 -16.40 7.57
N LEU A 6 -15.17 -15.39 6.78
CA LEU A 6 -14.02 -14.51 7.07
C LEU A 6 -14.25 -13.71 8.34
N ILE A 7 -15.45 -13.14 8.53
CA ILE A 7 -15.74 -12.31 9.70
C ILE A 7 -15.80 -13.14 10.99
N ALA A 8 -16.28 -14.39 10.91
CA ALA A 8 -16.43 -15.25 12.08
C ALA A 8 -15.11 -15.65 12.75
N THR A 9 -13.96 -15.51 12.08
CA THR A 9 -12.65 -15.90 12.65
C THR A 9 -12.11 -14.88 13.65
N HIS A 10 -12.59 -13.63 13.61
CA HIS A 10 -12.03 -12.48 14.37
C HIS A 10 -10.53 -12.24 14.14
N ASP A 11 -9.98 -12.80 13.05
CA ASP A 11 -8.59 -12.65 12.66
C ASP A 11 -8.42 -11.38 11.80
N PRO A 12 -7.49 -10.47 12.13
CA PRO A 12 -7.25 -9.26 11.37
C PRO A 12 -6.92 -9.48 9.89
N GLU A 13 -6.22 -10.57 9.54
CA GLU A 13 -5.93 -10.91 8.13
C GLU A 13 -7.22 -11.24 7.37
N ASN A 14 -8.10 -12.03 7.99
CA ASN A 14 -9.42 -12.32 7.43
C ASN A 14 -10.31 -11.07 7.36
N ALA A 15 -10.14 -10.10 8.26
CA ALA A 15 -10.80 -8.80 8.14
C ALA A 15 -10.30 -8.04 6.90
N TYR A 16 -8.99 -8.08 6.62
CA TYR A 16 -8.45 -7.46 5.41
C TYR A 16 -8.93 -8.15 4.13
N GLU A 17 -9.01 -9.48 4.13
CA GLU A 17 -9.62 -10.24 3.03
C GLU A 17 -11.11 -9.90 2.85
N ALA A 18 -11.85 -9.74 3.94
CA ALA A 18 -13.25 -9.32 3.91
C ALA A 18 -13.41 -7.92 3.29
N TYR A 19 -12.52 -6.98 3.61
CA TYR A 19 -12.46 -5.68 2.94
C TYR A 19 -12.28 -5.85 1.43
N TRP A 20 -11.28 -6.63 0.98
CA TRP A 20 -10.99 -6.80 -0.44
C TRP A 20 -12.13 -7.48 -1.20
N LEU A 21 -12.79 -8.46 -0.59
CA LEU A 21 -13.96 -9.10 -1.17
C LEU A 21 -15.06 -8.07 -1.47
N ILE A 22 -15.37 -7.20 -0.50
CA ILE A 22 -16.41 -6.17 -0.66
C ILE A 22 -15.97 -5.09 -1.65
N ALA A 23 -14.73 -4.61 -1.56
CA ALA A 23 -14.20 -3.58 -2.46
C ALA A 23 -14.17 -4.04 -3.92
N ASN A 24 -13.76 -5.28 -4.17
CA ASN A 24 -13.79 -5.89 -5.50
C ASN A 24 -15.22 -6.05 -6.02
N CYS A 25 -16.16 -6.45 -5.16
CA CYS A 25 -17.56 -6.51 -5.55
C CYS A 25 -18.16 -5.12 -5.83
N ASP A 26 -17.77 -4.08 -5.10
CA ASP A 26 -18.23 -2.70 -5.39
C ASP A 26 -17.69 -2.22 -6.74
N LYS A 27 -16.42 -2.45 -7.02
CA LYS A 27 -15.81 -2.16 -8.32
C LYS A 27 -16.51 -2.92 -9.46
N PHE A 28 -16.68 -4.23 -9.31
CA PHE A 28 -17.36 -5.06 -10.30
C PHE A 28 -18.82 -4.62 -10.52
N ASN A 29 -19.58 -4.34 -9.48
CA ASN A 29 -20.98 -3.92 -9.63
C ASN A 29 -21.12 -2.55 -10.33
N ARG A 30 -20.11 -1.68 -10.25
CA ARG A 30 -20.10 -0.38 -10.95
C ARG A 30 -19.61 -0.47 -12.39
N GLN A 31 -18.60 -1.31 -12.65
CA GLN A 31 -17.86 -1.32 -13.90
C GLN A 31 -18.11 -2.57 -14.76
N HIS A 32 -18.75 -3.60 -14.18
CA HIS A 32 -18.88 -4.95 -14.75
C HIS A 32 -17.54 -5.58 -15.16
N ASP A 33 -16.45 -5.11 -14.54
CA ASP A 33 -15.08 -5.56 -14.77
C ASP A 33 -14.20 -5.17 -13.56
N ARG A 34 -13.06 -5.85 -13.41
CA ARG A 34 -11.96 -5.46 -12.51
C ARG A 34 -10.65 -6.05 -13.00
N MET A 35 -9.55 -5.45 -12.60
CA MET A 35 -8.23 -6.01 -12.92
C MET A 35 -8.05 -7.34 -12.19
N ILE A 36 -7.69 -8.37 -12.95
CA ILE A 36 -7.28 -9.69 -12.46
C ILE A 36 -5.77 -9.75 -12.55
N PHE A 37 -5.12 -10.07 -11.44
CA PHE A 37 -3.70 -10.40 -11.44
C PHE A 37 -3.50 -11.74 -12.13
N ASP A 38 -2.67 -11.76 -13.17
CA ASP A 38 -2.45 -12.94 -14.00
C ASP A 38 -0.98 -13.36 -13.95
N MET A 39 -0.71 -14.44 -13.23
CA MET A 39 0.64 -15.00 -13.10
C MET A 39 1.15 -15.63 -14.41
N GLU A 40 0.27 -15.99 -15.33
CA GLU A 40 0.67 -16.49 -16.65
C GLU A 40 1.31 -15.37 -17.47
N GLU A 41 0.77 -14.15 -17.39
CA GLU A 41 1.33 -12.95 -18.02
C GLU A 41 2.73 -12.61 -17.47
N VAL A 42 2.93 -12.78 -16.14
CA VAL A 42 4.25 -12.64 -15.47
C VAL A 42 5.22 -13.68 -16.01
N THR A 43 4.85 -14.95 -15.97
CA THR A 43 5.76 -16.06 -16.29
C THR A 43 6.11 -16.11 -17.78
N GLN A 44 5.22 -15.63 -18.65
CA GLN A 44 5.46 -15.55 -20.09
C GLN A 44 6.08 -14.21 -20.51
N ASN A 45 6.32 -13.28 -19.57
CA ASN A 45 6.92 -11.96 -19.78
C ASN A 45 6.23 -11.15 -20.90
N ARG A 46 4.91 -11.34 -21.07
CA ARG A 46 4.12 -10.75 -22.16
C ARG A 46 3.68 -9.33 -21.84
N ASN A 47 3.55 -9.01 -20.55
CA ASN A 47 3.17 -7.69 -20.06
C ASN A 47 4.08 -7.26 -18.91
N LEU A 48 4.50 -6.00 -18.93
CA LEU A 48 5.23 -5.35 -17.84
C LEU A 48 4.38 -5.20 -16.57
N ILE A 49 3.05 -5.17 -16.73
CA ILE A 49 2.07 -5.04 -15.66
C ILE A 49 1.23 -6.32 -15.65
N PRO A 50 1.31 -7.15 -14.62
CA PRO A 50 0.71 -8.49 -14.58
C PRO A 50 -0.78 -8.47 -14.27
N TYR A 51 -1.51 -7.58 -14.92
CA TYR A 51 -2.93 -7.39 -14.71
C TYR A 51 -3.66 -7.33 -16.04
N ARG A 52 -4.81 -8.00 -16.14
CA ARG A 52 -5.72 -7.95 -17.28
C ARG A 52 -7.16 -7.69 -16.85
N GLY A 53 -8.02 -7.37 -17.80
CA GLY A 53 -9.47 -7.38 -17.58
C GLY A 53 -10.00 -8.81 -17.38
N MET A 54 -11.24 -8.90 -16.90
CA MET A 54 -11.88 -10.19 -16.65
C MET A 54 -12.32 -10.87 -17.94
N ASN A 55 -12.19 -12.19 -17.98
CA ASN A 55 -12.85 -13.03 -18.98
C ASN A 55 -14.32 -13.31 -18.58
N ASP A 56 -15.10 -13.89 -19.50
CA ASP A 56 -16.54 -14.12 -19.29
C ASP A 56 -16.83 -15.05 -18.11
N SER A 57 -15.98 -16.06 -17.87
CA SER A 57 -16.15 -16.99 -16.74
C SER A 57 -15.93 -16.28 -15.41
N GLU A 58 -14.93 -15.41 -15.33
CA GLU A 58 -14.66 -14.58 -14.15
C GLU A 58 -15.80 -13.60 -13.91
N LYS A 59 -16.31 -12.95 -14.97
CA LYS A 59 -17.46 -12.03 -14.86
C LYS A 59 -18.70 -12.75 -14.35
N GLN A 60 -18.97 -13.96 -14.84
CA GLN A 60 -20.07 -14.79 -14.35
C GLN A 60 -19.87 -15.24 -12.89
N HIS A 61 -18.63 -15.54 -12.50
CA HIS A 61 -18.29 -15.88 -11.12
C HIS A 61 -18.57 -14.69 -10.18
N ASP A 62 -18.02 -13.51 -10.50
CA ASP A 62 -18.20 -12.31 -9.70
C ASP A 62 -19.65 -11.84 -9.69
N ALA A 63 -20.38 -11.98 -10.80
CA ALA A 63 -21.82 -11.70 -10.83
C ALA A 63 -22.58 -12.53 -9.80
N LYS A 64 -22.21 -13.80 -9.59
CA LYS A 64 -22.81 -14.65 -8.55
C LYS A 64 -22.30 -14.31 -7.15
N LEU A 65 -21.00 -14.07 -7.01
CA LEU A 65 -20.37 -13.76 -5.73
C LEU A 65 -20.90 -12.44 -5.14
N CYS A 66 -21.12 -11.45 -6.01
CA CYS A 66 -21.54 -10.11 -5.65
C CYS A 66 -23.06 -9.91 -5.72
N ALA A 67 -23.82 -10.90 -6.21
CA ALA A 67 -25.29 -10.91 -6.22
C ALA A 67 -25.82 -10.96 -4.78
N GLY A 68 -26.24 -9.80 -4.26
CA GLY A 68 -26.74 -9.65 -2.89
C GLY A 68 -25.91 -8.70 -2.04
N MET A 69 -24.89 -8.04 -2.61
CA MET A 69 -24.17 -7.01 -1.89
C MET A 69 -25.07 -5.80 -1.62
N THR A 70 -25.34 -5.55 -0.33
CA THR A 70 -26.16 -4.44 0.13
C THR A 70 -25.29 -3.19 0.39
N GLU A 71 -25.92 -2.01 0.44
CA GLU A 71 -25.22 -0.78 0.81
C GLU A 71 -24.61 -0.86 2.22
N ARG A 72 -25.29 -1.53 3.15
CA ARG A 72 -24.75 -1.77 4.49
C ARG A 72 -23.44 -2.58 4.43
N LEU A 73 -23.35 -3.60 3.57
CA LEU A 73 -22.13 -4.36 3.38
C LEU A 73 -21.03 -3.49 2.77
N ARG A 74 -21.35 -2.64 1.78
CA ARG A 74 -20.39 -1.69 1.21
C ARG A 74 -19.79 -0.78 2.27
N LEU A 75 -20.61 -0.22 3.16
CA LEU A 75 -20.12 0.66 4.23
C LEU A 75 -19.31 -0.10 5.29
N SER A 76 -19.69 -1.33 5.62
CA SER A 76 -18.96 -2.14 6.62
C SER A 76 -17.52 -2.48 6.24
N ARG A 77 -17.14 -2.34 4.95
CA ARG A 77 -15.76 -2.58 4.50
C ARG A 77 -14.75 -1.70 5.24
N PHE A 78 -15.13 -0.47 5.58
CA PHE A 78 -14.25 0.46 6.28
C PHE A 78 -13.95 -0.01 7.71
N ASP A 79 -14.91 -0.67 8.38
CA ASP A 79 -14.71 -1.23 9.71
C ASP A 79 -13.74 -2.41 9.68
N TYR A 80 -13.84 -3.28 8.67
CA TYR A 80 -12.89 -4.39 8.48
C TYR A 80 -11.49 -3.87 8.18
N LEU A 81 -11.39 -2.86 7.32
CA LEU A 81 -10.12 -2.23 6.98
C LEU A 81 -9.48 -1.54 8.19
N ALA A 82 -10.26 -0.80 8.98
CA ALA A 82 -9.78 -0.18 10.21
C ALA A 82 -9.30 -1.23 11.24
N THR A 83 -9.98 -2.37 11.32
CA THR A 83 -9.56 -3.49 12.18
C THR A 83 -8.21 -4.06 11.74
N ALA A 84 -8.05 -4.34 10.44
CA ALA A 84 -6.80 -4.83 9.87
C ALA A 84 -5.64 -3.85 10.03
N ALA A 85 -5.86 -2.57 9.70
CA ALA A 85 -4.85 -1.52 9.83
C ALA A 85 -4.41 -1.32 11.29
N LYS A 86 -5.35 -1.34 12.24
CA LYS A 86 -5.02 -1.24 13.68
C LYS A 86 -4.17 -2.41 14.17
N ALA A 87 -4.34 -3.60 13.59
CA ALA A 87 -3.54 -4.77 13.90
C ALA A 87 -2.18 -4.80 13.18
N GLY A 88 -1.92 -3.87 12.27
CA GLY A 88 -0.68 -3.82 11.48
C GLY A 88 -0.61 -4.89 10.40
N VAL A 89 -1.77 -5.31 9.86
CA VAL A 89 -1.81 -6.18 8.67
C VAL A 89 -1.17 -5.45 7.49
N SER A 90 -0.18 -6.10 6.88
CA SER A 90 0.62 -5.52 5.79
C SER A 90 -0.26 -4.96 4.67
N GLY A 91 -0.05 -3.68 4.34
CA GLY A 91 -0.78 -2.97 3.29
C GLY A 91 -2.18 -2.49 3.65
N ALA A 92 -2.73 -2.87 4.81
CA ALA A 92 -4.06 -2.41 5.22
C ALA A 92 -4.08 -0.89 5.44
N ILE A 93 -3.03 -0.30 6.03
CA ILE A 93 -2.97 1.16 6.23
C ILE A 93 -2.86 1.93 4.91
N ILE A 94 -2.15 1.38 3.91
CA ILE A 94 -2.09 1.95 2.55
C ILE A 94 -3.50 2.03 2.00
N GLN A 95 -4.28 0.96 2.19
CA GLN A 95 -5.63 0.92 1.69
C GLN A 95 -6.58 1.84 2.47
N VAL A 96 -6.32 2.12 3.75
CA VAL A 96 -7.03 3.20 4.47
C VAL A 96 -6.72 4.54 3.82
N ALA A 97 -5.45 4.82 3.50
CA ALA A 97 -5.04 6.05 2.83
C ALA A 97 -5.75 6.24 1.47
N GLU A 98 -5.81 5.18 0.65
CA GLU A 98 -6.46 5.17 -0.66
C GLU A 98 -7.99 5.33 -0.63
N GLU A 99 -8.63 4.91 0.47
CA GLU A 99 -10.07 5.12 0.65
C GLU A 99 -10.41 6.54 1.11
N GLU A 100 -9.40 7.32 1.51
CA GLU A 100 -9.52 8.72 1.95
C GLU A 100 -10.44 8.90 3.18
N PRO A 101 -10.53 10.12 3.77
CA PRO A 101 -11.31 10.34 4.99
C PRO A 101 -12.76 9.87 4.84
N PHE A 102 -13.14 8.88 5.65
CA PHE A 102 -14.52 8.37 5.74
C PHE A 102 -15.09 7.85 4.41
N GLY A 103 -14.24 7.45 3.45
CA GLY A 103 -14.65 7.00 2.12
C GLY A 103 -14.93 8.12 1.12
N ASP A 104 -14.69 9.39 1.50
CA ASP A 104 -14.83 10.56 0.63
C ASP A 104 -13.48 10.95 0.04
N ARG A 105 -13.25 10.53 -1.21
CA ARG A 105 -12.02 10.77 -1.99
C ARG A 105 -11.77 12.22 -2.41
N SER A 106 -12.59 13.13 -1.92
CA SER A 106 -12.40 14.56 -2.14
C SER A 106 -12.16 15.30 -0.83
N ALA A 107 -12.28 14.64 0.32
CA ALA A 107 -12.29 15.31 1.61
C ALA A 107 -10.98 16.07 1.89
N LEU A 108 -9.84 15.48 1.54
CA LEU A 108 -8.53 16.11 1.74
C LEU A 108 -8.34 17.40 0.91
N THR A 109 -9.10 17.56 -0.18
CA THR A 109 -9.00 18.72 -1.07
C THR A 109 -10.13 19.73 -0.86
N THR A 110 -11.35 19.26 -0.61
CA THR A 110 -12.56 20.11 -0.53
C THR A 110 -12.83 20.65 0.87
N ARG A 111 -12.36 19.95 1.91
CA ARG A 111 -12.54 20.33 3.31
C ARG A 111 -11.27 20.06 4.14
N PRO A 112 -10.11 20.60 3.74
CA PRO A 112 -8.84 20.33 4.40
C PRO A 112 -8.82 20.80 5.86
N ASP A 113 -9.58 21.83 6.21
CA ASP A 113 -9.60 22.41 7.57
C ASP A 113 -10.64 21.76 8.50
N ASP A 114 -11.39 20.75 8.03
CA ASP A 114 -12.31 19.99 8.87
C ASP A 114 -11.50 19.24 9.95
N PRO A 115 -11.78 19.46 11.26
CA PRO A 115 -11.04 18.82 12.35
C PRO A 115 -11.01 17.30 12.25
N LEU A 116 -12.09 16.67 11.76
CA LEU A 116 -12.16 15.22 11.60
C LEU A 116 -11.27 14.73 10.45
N VAL A 117 -11.14 15.51 9.38
CA VAL A 117 -10.23 15.22 8.26
C VAL A 117 -8.78 15.36 8.71
N GLN A 118 -8.45 16.39 9.50
CA GLN A 118 -7.11 16.59 10.07
C GLN A 118 -6.75 15.47 11.05
N GLU A 119 -7.67 15.07 11.93
CA GLU A 119 -7.45 13.96 12.86
C GLU A 119 -7.23 12.64 12.12
N TRP A 120 -8.05 12.36 11.09
CA TRP A 120 -7.87 11.19 10.24
C TRP A 120 -6.50 11.21 9.55
N LYS A 121 -6.12 12.35 8.95
CA LYS A 121 -4.85 12.52 8.24
C LYS A 121 -3.66 12.25 9.17
N ALA A 122 -3.68 12.84 10.37
CA ALA A 122 -2.64 12.64 11.36
C ALA A 122 -2.50 11.16 11.77
N LYS A 123 -3.62 10.46 11.98
CA LYS A 123 -3.62 9.02 12.33
C LYS A 123 -3.07 8.15 11.21
N VAL A 124 -3.48 8.40 9.98
CA VAL A 124 -3.02 7.63 8.81
C VAL A 124 -1.51 7.84 8.59
N LEU A 125 -1.04 9.09 8.64
CA LEU A 125 0.39 9.39 8.47
C LEU A 125 1.25 8.79 9.61
N ASP A 126 0.79 8.84 10.85
CA ASP A 126 1.49 8.22 11.99
C ASP A 126 1.59 6.69 11.83
N GLN A 127 0.51 6.03 11.41
CA GLN A 127 0.53 4.57 11.20
C GLN A 127 1.38 4.17 9.98
N LEU A 128 1.28 4.90 8.85
CA LEU A 128 2.15 4.69 7.69
C LEU A 128 3.63 4.82 8.07
N ALA A 129 3.98 5.85 8.85
CA ALA A 129 5.36 6.03 9.32
C ALA A 129 5.80 4.86 10.20
N LYS A 130 4.96 4.41 11.15
CA LYS A 130 5.28 3.25 12.01
C LYS A 130 5.51 1.96 11.21
N GLU A 131 4.70 1.69 10.20
CA GLU A 131 4.84 0.50 9.36
C GLU A 131 6.10 0.58 8.49
N ALA A 132 6.38 1.73 7.88
CA ALA A 132 7.61 1.98 7.14
C ALA A 132 8.86 1.82 8.03
N GLU A 133 8.85 2.40 9.24
CA GLU A 133 9.95 2.26 10.20
C GLU A 133 10.09 0.83 10.74
N SER A 134 9.07 -0.01 10.58
CA SER A 134 9.16 -1.46 10.85
C SER A 134 9.78 -2.27 9.71
N GLY A 135 10.02 -1.64 8.55
CA GLY A 135 10.58 -2.28 7.37
C GLY A 135 9.54 -2.90 6.44
N ASP A 136 8.27 -2.53 6.57
CA ASP A 136 7.20 -3.04 5.69
C ASP A 136 7.44 -2.58 4.24
N LEU A 137 7.73 -3.54 3.35
CA LEU A 137 8.13 -3.25 1.97
C LEU A 137 7.01 -2.56 1.16
N PHE A 138 5.75 -2.89 1.41
CA PHE A 138 4.62 -2.24 0.73
C PHE A 138 4.49 -0.77 1.15
N THR A 139 4.62 -0.50 2.44
CA THR A 139 4.50 0.85 2.98
C THR A 139 5.71 1.72 2.62
N LEU A 140 6.92 1.15 2.64
CA LEU A 140 8.11 1.83 2.11
C LEU A 140 7.89 2.23 0.65
N ASN A 141 7.40 1.30 -0.16
CA ASN A 141 7.11 1.56 -1.58
C ASN A 141 6.06 2.66 -1.76
N TYR A 142 4.96 2.58 -1.02
CA TYR A 142 3.91 3.58 -1.04
C TYR A 142 4.40 4.97 -0.63
N LEU A 143 5.15 5.07 0.47
CA LEU A 143 5.61 6.36 0.96
C LEU A 143 6.61 7.00 0.00
N TRP A 144 7.62 6.27 -0.48
CA TRP A 144 8.63 6.90 -1.34
C TRP A 144 8.03 7.39 -2.66
N THR A 145 7.10 6.64 -3.27
CA THR A 145 6.47 7.07 -4.53
C THR A 145 5.65 8.34 -4.34
N HIS A 146 4.93 8.46 -3.22
CA HIS A 146 4.12 9.64 -2.92
C HIS A 146 4.97 10.84 -2.48
N THR A 147 6.05 10.66 -1.71
CA THR A 147 6.90 11.78 -1.27
C THR A 147 7.73 12.41 -2.39
N VAL A 148 7.89 11.75 -3.55
CA VAL A 148 8.59 12.31 -4.73
C VAL A 148 7.88 13.56 -5.25
N THR A 149 6.57 13.47 -5.44
CA THR A 149 5.74 14.55 -6.01
C THR A 149 4.90 15.27 -4.98
N GLY A 150 4.51 14.58 -3.92
CA GLY A 150 3.50 15.00 -2.96
C GLY A 150 2.07 14.96 -3.53
N ASP A 151 1.10 14.97 -2.62
CA ASP A 151 -0.33 15.07 -2.85
C ASP A 151 -1.05 15.67 -1.62
N ALA A 152 -2.38 15.57 -1.56
CA ALA A 152 -3.18 16.13 -0.47
C ALA A 152 -2.98 15.42 0.89
N LEU A 153 -2.59 14.14 0.88
CA LEU A 153 -2.27 13.35 2.08
C LEU A 153 -0.79 13.49 2.45
N ILE A 154 0.12 13.20 1.51
CA ILE A 154 1.56 13.10 1.73
C ILE A 154 2.25 14.29 1.08
N ALA A 155 2.98 15.09 1.87
CA ALA A 155 3.74 16.19 1.32
C ALA A 155 4.95 15.69 0.50
N LYS A 156 5.34 16.47 -0.51
CA LYS A 156 6.62 16.26 -1.19
C LYS A 156 7.76 16.42 -0.18
N ASP A 157 8.59 15.40 -0.06
CA ASP A 157 9.74 15.39 0.84
C ASP A 157 10.89 14.57 0.22
N PRO A 158 11.92 15.23 -0.34
CA PRO A 158 13.07 14.55 -0.92
C PRO A 158 13.86 13.73 0.12
N ALA A 159 13.91 14.14 1.39
CA ALA A 159 14.64 13.43 2.43
C ALA A 159 13.95 12.09 2.74
N LEU A 160 12.63 12.11 2.94
CA LEU A 160 11.84 10.89 3.15
C LEU A 160 11.81 9.99 1.90
N THR A 161 11.75 10.59 0.72
CA THR A 161 11.85 9.85 -0.56
C THR A 161 13.13 9.02 -0.58
N TYR A 162 14.28 9.65 -0.32
CA TYR A 162 15.57 8.96 -0.29
C TYR A 162 15.61 7.89 0.80
N ARG A 163 15.20 8.23 2.03
CA ARG A 163 15.21 7.31 3.16
C ARG A 163 14.44 6.02 2.84
N TYR A 164 13.19 6.13 2.42
CA TYR A 164 12.31 4.98 2.23
C TYR A 164 12.69 4.15 1.01
N ALA A 165 13.06 4.80 -0.11
CA ALA A 165 13.54 4.08 -1.28
C ALA A 165 14.84 3.30 -0.99
N VAL A 166 15.82 3.95 -0.34
CA VAL A 166 17.08 3.28 0.03
C VAL A 166 16.85 2.15 1.04
N ALA A 167 15.98 2.35 2.04
CA ALA A 167 15.64 1.29 3.00
C ALA A 167 15.06 0.06 2.27
N GLN A 168 14.14 0.28 1.32
CA GLN A 168 13.59 -0.76 0.46
C GLN A 168 14.69 -1.48 -0.34
N GLY A 169 15.64 -0.76 -0.94
CA GLY A 169 16.79 -1.35 -1.65
C GLY A 169 17.67 -2.22 -0.76
N LEU A 170 17.96 -1.75 0.46
CA LEU A 170 18.76 -2.50 1.44
C LEU A 170 18.05 -3.79 1.88
N ILE A 171 16.74 -3.75 2.11
CA ILE A 171 15.95 -4.94 2.46
C ILE A 171 15.91 -5.93 1.28
N TYR A 172 15.67 -5.45 0.06
CA TYR A 172 15.69 -6.32 -1.13
C TYR A 172 17.05 -6.95 -1.39
N ARG A 173 18.15 -6.23 -1.10
CA ARG A 173 19.50 -6.79 -1.17
C ARG A 173 19.64 -8.00 -0.23
N ASP A 174 19.16 -7.87 1.00
CA ASP A 174 19.26 -8.94 1.99
C ASP A 174 18.38 -10.13 1.61
N LEU A 175 17.22 -9.88 0.99
CA LEU A 175 16.25 -10.90 0.57
C LEU A 175 16.60 -11.63 -0.72
N LYS A 176 17.01 -10.89 -1.75
CA LYS A 176 17.15 -11.37 -3.13
C LYS A 176 18.60 -11.35 -3.61
N GLY A 177 19.51 -10.85 -2.79
CA GLY A 177 20.93 -10.69 -3.11
C GLY A 177 21.27 -9.34 -3.73
N PRO A 178 22.57 -8.99 -3.77
CA PRO A 178 23.05 -7.67 -4.16
C PRO A 178 22.91 -7.34 -5.66
N THR A 179 22.67 -8.33 -6.50
CA THR A 179 22.47 -8.13 -7.94
C THR A 179 21.00 -8.07 -8.34
N ALA A 180 20.06 -8.15 -7.38
CA ALA A 180 18.64 -8.01 -7.69
C ALA A 180 18.35 -6.61 -8.26
N ASN A 181 17.41 -6.53 -9.20
CA ASN A 181 17.06 -5.26 -9.85
C ASN A 181 16.58 -4.23 -8.82
N GLU A 182 15.78 -4.66 -7.85
CA GLU A 182 15.27 -3.81 -6.79
C GLU A 182 16.40 -3.31 -5.87
N ALA A 183 17.37 -4.17 -5.54
CA ALA A 183 18.53 -3.81 -4.72
C ALA A 183 19.42 -2.76 -5.40
N THR A 184 19.62 -2.89 -6.72
CA THR A 184 20.48 -1.99 -7.51
C THR A 184 19.79 -0.69 -7.90
N MET A 185 18.48 -0.75 -8.21
CA MET A 185 17.67 0.41 -8.57
C MET A 185 17.61 1.44 -7.45
N TYR A 186 17.44 0.98 -6.21
CA TYR A 186 17.35 1.84 -5.03
C TYR A 186 18.66 1.94 -4.23
N ALA A 187 19.79 1.55 -4.83
CA ALA A 187 21.08 1.70 -4.18
C ALA A 187 21.35 3.18 -3.83
N PRO A 188 22.02 3.49 -2.70
CA PRO A 188 22.28 4.87 -2.25
C PRO A 188 22.93 5.77 -3.33
N GLU A 189 23.82 5.18 -4.12
CA GLU A 189 24.57 5.79 -5.22
C GLU A 189 23.95 5.49 -6.60
N GLY A 190 22.81 4.80 -6.63
CA GLY A 190 22.15 4.34 -7.85
C GLY A 190 21.62 5.51 -8.69
N GLN A 191 21.56 5.32 -10.00
CA GLN A 191 21.15 6.36 -10.94
C GLN A 191 19.78 6.96 -10.60
N LEU A 192 18.82 6.13 -10.17
CA LEU A 192 17.49 6.60 -9.77
C LEU A 192 17.56 7.51 -8.54
N MET A 193 18.29 7.11 -7.49
CA MET A 193 18.43 7.91 -6.26
C MET A 193 19.21 9.21 -6.47
N MET A 194 20.06 9.25 -7.48
CA MET A 194 20.77 10.47 -7.87
C MET A 194 19.92 11.40 -8.76
N SER A 195 18.94 10.86 -9.50
CA SER A 195 18.12 11.64 -10.43
C SER A 195 16.82 12.18 -9.85
N ILE A 196 16.20 11.46 -8.91
CA ILE A 196 14.88 11.85 -8.36
C ILE A 196 14.98 12.59 -7.02
N VAL A 197 16.16 12.58 -6.38
CA VAL A 197 16.37 13.21 -5.08
C VAL A 197 17.56 14.15 -5.08
N GLU A 198 17.27 15.45 -4.92
CA GLU A 198 18.27 16.47 -4.66
C GLU A 198 18.40 16.69 -3.14
N LEU A 199 19.52 16.26 -2.57
CA LEU A 199 19.86 16.44 -1.16
C LEU A 199 21.30 16.91 -1.05
N LYS A 200 21.56 17.77 -0.06
CA LYS A 200 22.94 18.11 0.32
C LYS A 200 23.66 16.87 0.86
N PRO A 201 24.99 16.77 0.73
CA PRO A 201 25.75 15.59 1.19
C PRO A 201 25.47 15.21 2.64
N GLU A 202 25.37 16.18 3.55
CA GLU A 202 25.10 15.95 4.97
C GLU A 202 23.69 15.37 5.21
N GLN A 203 22.70 15.82 4.45
CA GLN A 203 21.34 15.29 4.51
C GLN A 203 21.30 13.86 3.96
N ARG A 204 21.96 13.63 2.82
CA ARG A 204 22.06 12.28 2.22
C ARG A 204 22.68 11.27 3.19
N MET A 205 23.76 11.66 3.89
CA MET A 205 24.39 10.80 4.90
C MET A 205 23.44 10.52 6.09
N ALA A 206 22.75 11.54 6.59
CA ALA A 206 21.80 11.38 7.69
C ALA A 206 20.63 10.45 7.31
N GLU A 207 20.09 10.61 6.10
CA GLU A 207 18.98 9.81 5.59
C GLU A 207 19.41 8.39 5.22
N LEU A 208 20.64 8.19 4.73
CA LEU A 208 21.21 6.86 4.55
C LEU A 208 21.33 6.11 5.90
N ALA A 209 21.79 6.80 6.94
CA ALA A 209 21.85 6.22 8.28
C ALA A 209 20.45 5.89 8.82
N ALA A 210 19.43 6.68 8.49
CA ALA A 210 18.04 6.38 8.82
C ALA A 210 17.52 5.16 8.05
N ALA A 211 17.76 5.10 6.74
CA ALA A 211 17.40 3.97 5.90
C ALA A 211 18.01 2.64 6.39
N GLN A 212 19.28 2.68 6.83
CA GLN A 212 19.96 1.52 7.39
C GLN A 212 19.27 1.03 8.68
N ARG A 213 18.84 1.94 9.57
CA ARG A 213 18.10 1.56 10.79
C ARG A 213 16.79 0.85 10.48
N ILE A 214 16.06 1.29 9.45
CA ILE A 214 14.83 0.64 8.99
C ILE A 214 15.15 -0.78 8.48
N ALA A 215 16.16 -0.92 7.62
CA ALA A 215 16.56 -2.21 7.07
C ALA A 215 17.04 -3.20 8.17
N ASP A 216 17.79 -2.70 9.16
CA ASP A 216 18.21 -3.50 10.31
C ASP A 216 17.01 -3.96 11.15
N LYS A 217 16.02 -3.08 11.36
CA LYS A 217 14.76 -3.42 12.05
C LYS A 217 13.96 -4.50 11.32
N ALA A 218 13.89 -4.41 9.99
CA ALA A 218 13.23 -5.42 9.15
C ALA A 218 13.89 -6.80 9.35
N ARG A 219 15.23 -6.84 9.36
CA ARG A 219 16.03 -8.05 9.56
C ARG A 219 15.79 -8.67 10.95
N GLU A 220 15.73 -7.85 11.99
CA GLU A 220 15.49 -8.32 13.37
C GLU A 220 14.11 -8.94 13.57
N THR A 221 13.10 -8.38 12.89
CA THR A 221 11.69 -8.78 13.08
C THR A 221 11.27 -9.92 12.17
N GLY A 222 12.10 -10.31 11.21
CA GLY A 222 11.75 -11.31 10.20
C GLY A 222 10.56 -10.90 9.33
N LYS A 223 10.19 -9.61 9.34
CA LYS A 223 9.19 -9.05 8.43
C LYS A 223 9.82 -8.95 7.05
N HIS A 224 9.43 -9.88 6.19
CA HIS A 224 9.85 -9.98 4.80
C HIS A 224 8.65 -10.30 3.93
#